data_AF-A0A955DLU9-F1
#
_entry.id   AF-A0A955DLU9-F1
#
_cell.length_a   1.000
_cell.length_b   1.000
_cell.length_c   1.000
_cell.angle_alpha   90.00
_cell.angle_beta   90.00
_cell.angle_gamma   90.00
#
_symmetry.space_group_name_H-M   'P 1'
#
loop_
_entity.id
_entity.type
_entity.pdbx_description
1 polymer ?
#
loop_
_entity_poly.entity_id
_entity_poly.type
_entity_poly.pdbx_seq_one_letter_code
_entity_poly.pdbx_strand_id
1 'polypeptide(L)'
;HEVIPFKQVLTTPDLNIDEAIQVNLDQLMARHDLSKSTVVISVPGHKAFARFAKLPPVEPKKIPSIVEFEAKQQIPFPIEQVEWDYQIFQQDDAPDVEVGIFAITKERVMNYLTNYNAVNMRVDALTLSPIAVFNAFVYDTADDPPDEGVIYMDIGTTSTDVIIVEDGGIWLRTLPLGGNTFTEALVKAFK
;
A
#
# COMPACT_ATOMS: atom_id res chain seq x y z
N HIS A 1 10.96 16.64 -5.26
CA HIS A 1 9.96 16.19 -4.26
C HIS A 1 9.28 17.43 -3.69
N GLU A 2 7.96 17.56 -3.83
CA GLU A 2 7.17 18.63 -3.22
C GLU A 2 6.30 18.04 -2.12
N VAL A 3 6.19 18.74 -0.99
CA VAL A 3 5.30 18.38 0.11
C VAL A 3 4.36 19.54 0.34
N ILE A 4 3.05 19.26 0.31
CA ILE A 4 2.01 20.21 0.68
C ILE A 4 1.52 19.81 2.09
N PRO A 5 1.96 20.52 3.14
CA PRO A 5 1.61 20.15 4.50
C PRO A 5 0.17 20.50 4.81
N PHE A 6 -0.53 19.59 5.48
CA PHE A 6 -1.83 19.91 6.08
C PHE A 6 -1.67 21.00 7.15
N LYS A 7 -2.65 21.92 7.23
CA LYS A 7 -2.67 22.98 8.26
C LYS A 7 -2.77 22.41 9.68
N GLN A 8 -3.41 21.26 9.82
CA GLN A 8 -3.56 20.50 11.07
C GLN A 8 -3.30 19.03 10.77
N VAL A 9 -2.86 18.26 11.76
CA VAL A 9 -2.67 16.82 11.59
C VAL A 9 -4.03 16.17 11.34
N LEU A 10 -4.11 15.21 10.42
CA LEU A 10 -5.37 14.54 10.06
C LEU A 10 -6.02 13.74 11.20
N THR A 11 -5.31 13.55 12.32
CA THR A 11 -5.83 12.93 13.55
C THR A 11 -6.43 13.95 14.53
N THR A 12 -6.49 15.23 14.17
CA THR A 12 -7.09 16.28 15.02
C THR A 12 -8.58 16.02 15.21
N PRO A 13 -9.12 16.05 16.44
CA PRO A 13 -10.55 15.92 16.69
C PRO A 13 -11.37 16.95 15.91
N ASP A 14 -12.55 16.56 15.45
CA ASP A 14 -13.52 17.38 14.72
C ASP A 14 -13.04 17.96 13.37
N LEU A 15 -11.84 17.57 12.91
CA LEU A 15 -11.36 17.95 11.59
C LEU A 15 -12.15 17.21 10.50
N ASN A 16 -12.67 17.96 9.53
CA ASN A 16 -13.16 17.39 8.28
C ASN A 16 -11.98 16.94 7.42
N ILE A 17 -11.62 15.66 7.52
CA ILE A 17 -10.46 15.07 6.84
C ILE A 17 -10.60 15.18 5.31
N ASP A 18 -11.78 14.92 4.77
CA ASP A 18 -12.00 14.94 3.32
C ASP A 18 -11.83 16.34 2.75
N GLU A 19 -12.41 17.36 3.40
CA GLU A 19 -12.22 18.76 3.02
C GLU A 19 -10.74 19.17 3.13
N ALA A 20 -10.05 18.75 4.19
CA ALA A 20 -8.62 19.02 4.33
C ALA A 20 -7.81 18.39 3.19
N ILE A 21 -8.12 17.15 2.77
CA ILE A 21 -7.48 16.49 1.63
C ILE A 21 -7.76 17.26 0.33
N GLN A 22 -9.03 17.57 0.05
CA GLN A 22 -9.44 18.25 -1.18
C GLN A 22 -8.76 19.61 -1.33
N VAL A 23 -8.71 20.42 -0.27
CA VAL A 23 -8.02 21.72 -0.29
C VAL A 23 -6.52 21.58 -0.62
N ASN A 24 -5.86 20.52 -0.16
CA ASN A 24 -4.44 20.30 -0.44
C ASN A 24 -4.22 19.72 -1.86
N LEU A 25 -5.13 18.88 -2.36
CA LEU A 25 -5.09 18.40 -3.74
C LEU A 25 -5.33 19.54 -4.73
N ASP A 26 -6.25 20.47 -4.46
CA ASP A 26 -6.45 21.67 -5.26
C ASP A 26 -5.18 22.53 -5.32
N GLN A 27 -4.47 22.68 -4.20
CA GLN A 27 -3.18 23.38 -4.18
C GLN A 27 -2.12 22.67 -5.02
N LEU A 28 -2.11 21.32 -5.01
CA LEU A 28 -1.21 20.54 -5.85
C LEU A 28 -1.49 20.77 -7.34
N MET A 29 -2.77 20.70 -7.73
CA MET A 29 -3.23 20.93 -9.11
C MET A 29 -3.01 22.37 -9.59
N ALA A 30 -3.06 23.35 -8.68
CA ALA A 30 -2.75 24.74 -9.02
C ALA A 30 -1.26 24.98 -9.25
N ARG A 31 -0.38 24.16 -8.66
CA ARG A 31 1.08 24.28 -8.78
C ARG A 31 1.66 23.45 -9.92
N HIS A 32 0.99 22.35 -10.29
CA HIS A 32 1.46 21.41 -11.31
C HIS A 32 0.38 21.10 -12.33
N ASP A 33 0.74 21.17 -13.61
CA ASP A 33 -0.10 20.62 -14.68
C ASP A 33 0.07 19.10 -14.73
N LEU A 34 -0.92 18.38 -14.22
CA LEU A 34 -0.97 16.91 -14.22
C LEU A 34 -1.74 16.33 -15.41
N SER A 35 -2.17 17.13 -16.38
CA SER A 35 -3.05 16.69 -17.48
C SER A 35 -2.47 15.57 -18.35
N LYS A 36 -1.14 15.43 -18.39
CA LYS A 36 -0.42 14.38 -19.13
C LYS A 36 0.36 13.43 -18.22
N SER A 37 0.19 13.57 -16.92
CA SER A 37 0.91 12.76 -15.93
C SER A 37 0.14 11.48 -15.62
N THR A 38 0.86 10.42 -15.31
CA THR A 38 0.28 9.23 -14.66
C THR A 38 0.21 9.47 -13.17
N VAL A 39 -0.99 9.45 -12.61
CA VAL A 39 -1.24 9.65 -11.17
C VAL A 39 -1.47 8.29 -10.52
N VAL A 40 -0.54 7.92 -9.64
CA VAL A 40 -0.65 6.71 -8.81
C VAL A 40 -0.83 7.13 -7.36
N ILE A 41 -1.83 6.58 -6.69
CA ILE A 41 -2.09 6.83 -5.28
C ILE A 41 -1.83 5.57 -4.46
N SER A 42 -1.48 5.74 -3.19
CA SER A 42 -1.37 4.61 -2.26
C SER A 42 -2.49 4.62 -1.23
N VAL A 43 -2.85 3.43 -0.77
CA VAL A 43 -3.70 3.22 0.41
C VAL A 43 -2.88 2.64 1.56
N PRO A 44 -3.18 2.95 2.84
CA PRO A 44 -2.47 2.36 3.97
C PRO A 44 -2.61 0.84 3.99
N GLY A 45 -1.54 0.11 4.38
CA GLY A 45 -1.53 -1.35 4.38
C GLY A 45 -2.67 -1.99 5.19
N HIS A 46 -3.01 -1.41 6.35
CA HIS A 46 -4.11 -1.88 7.21
C HIS A 46 -5.52 -1.69 6.61
N LYS A 47 -5.66 -0.95 5.51
CA LYS A 47 -6.92 -0.77 4.77
C LYS A 47 -7.07 -1.76 3.62
N ALA A 48 -6.06 -2.57 3.36
CA ALA A 48 -6.08 -3.61 2.35
C ALA A 48 -5.77 -4.98 2.95
N PHE A 49 -5.92 -5.99 2.12
CA PHE A 49 -5.52 -7.36 2.37
C PHE A 49 -4.25 -7.65 1.58
N ALA A 50 -3.27 -8.26 2.24
CA ALA A 50 -2.07 -8.78 1.61
C ALA A 50 -1.72 -10.13 2.23
N ARG A 51 -1.53 -11.15 1.40
CA ARG A 51 -1.08 -12.48 1.81
C ARG A 51 -0.10 -13.03 0.80
N PHE A 52 0.91 -13.72 1.31
CA PHE A 52 1.88 -14.43 0.51
C PHE A 52 1.62 -15.93 0.65
N ALA A 53 1.60 -16.63 -0.48
CA ALA A 53 1.39 -18.06 -0.56
C ALA A 53 2.46 -18.69 -1.43
N LYS A 54 2.93 -19.87 -1.04
CA LYS A 54 3.81 -20.69 -1.87
C LYS A 54 2.95 -21.64 -2.68
N LEU A 55 3.08 -21.57 -3.99
CA LEU A 55 2.43 -22.49 -4.91
C LEU A 55 3.32 -23.72 -5.12
N PRO A 56 2.72 -24.92 -5.22
CA PRO A 56 3.49 -26.10 -5.57
C PRO A 56 4.11 -25.93 -6.97
N PRO A 57 5.17 -26.70 -7.31
CA PRO A 57 5.76 -26.67 -8.64
C PRO A 57 4.71 -27.04 -9.70
N VAL A 58 4.29 -26.05 -10.49
CA VAL A 58 3.25 -26.19 -11.50
C VAL A 58 3.67 -25.54 -12.80
N GLU A 59 3.09 -26.01 -13.90
CA GLU A 59 3.28 -25.35 -15.20
C GLU A 59 2.82 -23.88 -15.12
N PRO A 60 3.60 -22.92 -15.64
CA PRO A 60 3.26 -21.49 -15.56
C PRO A 60 1.86 -21.14 -16.04
N LYS A 61 1.32 -21.88 -17.02
CA LYS A 61 -0.03 -21.72 -17.55
C LYS A 61 -1.14 -22.01 -16.53
N LYS A 62 -0.87 -22.80 -15.49
CA LYS A 62 -1.82 -23.16 -14.44
C LYS A 62 -1.80 -22.19 -13.26
N ILE A 63 -0.75 -21.37 -13.13
CA ILE A 63 -0.59 -20.41 -12.03
C ILE A 63 -1.83 -19.52 -11.88
N PRO A 64 -2.37 -18.86 -12.94
CA PRO A 64 -3.52 -17.97 -12.75
C PRO A 64 -4.75 -18.65 -12.14
N SER A 65 -5.05 -19.89 -12.55
CA SER A 65 -6.19 -20.64 -12.02
C SER A 65 -6.01 -21.05 -10.56
N ILE A 66 -4.78 -21.36 -10.16
CA ILE A 66 -4.45 -21.71 -8.78
C ILE A 66 -4.49 -20.46 -7.90
N VAL A 67 -3.94 -19.34 -8.38
CA VAL A 67 -3.99 -18.07 -7.66
C VAL A 67 -5.42 -17.59 -7.48
N GLU A 68 -6.28 -17.73 -8.49
CA GLU A 68 -7.70 -17.40 -8.35
C GLU A 68 -8.39 -18.27 -7.27
N PHE A 69 -8.05 -19.56 -7.21
CA PHE A 69 -8.55 -20.47 -6.18
C PHE A 69 -8.03 -20.11 -4.77
N GLU A 70 -6.76 -19.77 -4.64
CA GLU A 70 -6.17 -19.28 -3.39
C GLU A 70 -6.79 -17.95 -2.96
N ALA A 71 -6.95 -16.99 -3.89
CA ALA A 71 -7.55 -15.69 -3.62
C ALA A 71 -8.97 -15.82 -3.05
N LYS A 72 -9.81 -16.69 -3.65
CA LYS A 72 -11.17 -16.96 -3.16
C LYS A 72 -11.21 -17.58 -1.76
N GLN A 73 -10.17 -18.30 -1.34
CA GLN A 73 -10.09 -18.90 0.00
C GLN A 73 -9.51 -17.95 1.04
N GLN A 74 -8.51 -17.16 0.64
CA GLN A 74 -7.72 -16.34 1.55
C GLN A 74 -8.35 -14.96 1.80
N ILE A 75 -8.99 -14.37 0.78
CA ILE A 75 -9.63 -13.05 0.91
C ILE A 75 -10.88 -13.19 1.80
N PRO A 76 -10.98 -12.45 2.92
CA PRO A 76 -12.06 -12.59 3.89
C PRO A 76 -13.36 -11.87 3.46
N PHE A 77 -13.56 -11.69 2.16
CA PHE A 77 -14.70 -11.00 1.55
C PHE A 77 -15.10 -11.71 0.25
N PRO A 78 -16.36 -11.57 -0.21
CA PRO A 78 -16.75 -12.05 -1.52
C PRO A 78 -15.88 -11.44 -2.61
N ILE A 79 -15.37 -12.29 -3.52
CA ILE A 79 -14.42 -11.86 -4.56
C ILE A 79 -15.04 -10.79 -5.48
N GLU A 80 -16.37 -10.78 -5.62
CA GLU A 80 -17.12 -9.81 -6.42
C GLU A 80 -17.18 -8.41 -5.78
N GLN A 81 -16.94 -8.30 -4.47
CA GLN A 81 -16.98 -7.05 -3.70
C GLN A 81 -15.61 -6.39 -3.53
N VAL A 82 -14.55 -7.04 -4.02
CA VAL A 82 -13.18 -6.55 -3.93
C VAL A 82 -12.61 -6.28 -5.32
N GLU A 83 -11.71 -5.30 -5.37
CA GLU A 83 -10.68 -5.25 -6.40
C GLU A 83 -9.47 -6.03 -5.86
N TRP A 84 -8.92 -6.94 -6.65
CA TRP A 84 -7.80 -7.77 -6.24
C TRP A 84 -6.86 -8.01 -7.42
N ASP A 85 -5.59 -8.20 -7.09
CA ASP A 85 -4.56 -8.55 -8.06
C ASP A 85 -3.50 -9.42 -7.37
N TYR A 86 -2.59 -9.98 -8.15
CA TYR A 86 -1.49 -10.79 -7.63
C TYR A 86 -0.16 -10.49 -8.32
N GLN A 87 0.92 -10.70 -7.58
CA GLN A 87 2.27 -10.60 -8.08
C GLN A 87 3.01 -11.91 -7.82
N ILE A 88 3.64 -12.45 -8.86
CA ILE A 88 4.53 -13.61 -8.73
C ILE A 88 5.92 -13.11 -8.32
N PHE A 89 6.49 -13.78 -7.33
CA PHE A 89 7.86 -13.65 -6.88
C PHE A 89 8.53 -15.00 -7.17
N GLN A 90 9.43 -15.01 -8.15
CA GLN A 90 10.13 -16.22 -8.57
C GLN A 90 11.61 -15.92 -8.68
N GLN A 91 12.44 -16.73 -8.02
CA GLN A 91 13.87 -16.80 -8.31
C GLN A 91 14.11 -17.78 -9.46
N ASP A 92 15.11 -17.49 -10.28
CA ASP A 92 15.47 -18.30 -11.45
C ASP A 92 15.80 -19.76 -11.08
N ASP A 93 16.25 -20.02 -9.85
CA ASP A 93 16.68 -21.35 -9.37
C ASP A 93 15.75 -22.00 -8.31
N ALA A 94 14.63 -21.36 -7.95
CA ALA A 94 13.72 -21.88 -6.93
C ALA A 94 12.63 -22.79 -7.54
N PRO A 95 12.39 -24.00 -6.99
CA PRO A 95 11.32 -24.88 -7.48
C PRO A 95 9.91 -24.38 -7.11
N ASP A 96 9.82 -23.60 -6.03
CA ASP A 96 8.58 -23.06 -5.51
C ASP A 96 8.32 -21.67 -6.08
N VAL A 97 7.07 -21.39 -6.44
CA VAL A 97 6.64 -20.07 -6.89
C VAL A 97 5.95 -19.38 -5.73
N GLU A 98 6.46 -18.23 -5.30
CA GLU A 98 5.77 -17.40 -4.30
C GLU A 98 4.83 -16.41 -4.99
N VAL A 99 3.64 -16.22 -4.43
CA VAL A 99 2.65 -15.28 -4.94
C VAL A 99 2.15 -14.38 -3.81
N GLY A 100 2.20 -13.07 -4.05
CA GLY A 100 1.50 -12.09 -3.23
C GLY A 100 0.11 -11.84 -3.79
N ILE A 101 -0.91 -12.04 -2.96
CA ILE A 101 -2.31 -11.75 -3.25
C ILE A 101 -2.71 -10.49 -2.50
N PHE A 102 -3.22 -9.50 -3.24
CA PHE A 102 -3.61 -8.20 -2.71
C PHE A 102 -5.07 -7.93 -3.01
N ALA A 103 -5.80 -7.41 -2.03
CA ALA A 103 -7.21 -7.08 -2.24
C ALA A 103 -7.66 -5.86 -1.42
N ILE A 104 -8.61 -5.11 -1.95
CA ILE A 104 -9.27 -3.99 -1.29
C ILE A 104 -10.75 -3.98 -1.67
N THR A 105 -11.64 -3.62 -0.74
CA THR A 105 -13.07 -3.55 -1.07
C THR A 105 -13.34 -2.42 -2.06
N LYS A 106 -14.25 -2.65 -3.01
CA LYS A 106 -14.68 -1.64 -4.00
C LYS A 106 -15.16 -0.36 -3.31
N GLU A 107 -15.87 -0.49 -2.20
CA GLU A 107 -16.29 0.64 -1.36
C GLU A 107 -15.11 1.50 -0.90
N ARG A 108 -14.04 0.88 -0.38
CA ARG A 108 -12.84 1.61 0.07
C ARG A 108 -12.19 2.33 -1.10
N VAL A 109 -12.02 1.65 -2.25
CA VAL A 109 -11.47 2.29 -3.46
C VAL A 109 -12.28 3.52 -3.83
N MET A 110 -13.61 3.42 -3.90
CA MET A 110 -14.49 4.54 -4.22
C MET A 110 -14.40 5.69 -3.21
N ASN A 111 -14.31 5.38 -1.91
CA ASN A 111 -14.13 6.39 -0.87
C ASN A 111 -12.82 7.18 -1.07
N TYR A 112 -11.71 6.51 -1.40
CA TYR A 112 -10.46 7.20 -1.74
C TYR A 112 -10.62 8.07 -2.98
N LEU A 113 -11.17 7.52 -4.07
CA LEU A 113 -11.33 8.24 -5.34
C LEU A 113 -12.24 9.46 -5.23
N THR A 114 -13.16 9.49 -4.27
CA THR A 114 -14.07 10.63 -4.06
C THR A 114 -13.30 11.94 -3.84
N ASN A 115 -12.23 11.92 -3.04
CA ASN A 115 -11.43 13.12 -2.76
C ASN A 115 -10.65 13.63 -3.98
N TYR A 116 -10.17 12.72 -4.84
CA TYR A 116 -9.47 13.07 -6.08
C TYR A 116 -10.44 13.56 -7.16
N ASN A 117 -11.61 12.92 -7.28
CA ASN A 117 -12.65 13.31 -8.22
C ASN A 117 -13.23 14.70 -7.90
N ALA A 118 -13.35 15.05 -6.61
CA ALA A 118 -13.84 16.36 -6.17
C ALA A 118 -13.03 17.54 -6.73
N VAL A 119 -11.74 17.31 -7.02
CA VAL A 119 -10.81 18.30 -7.58
C VAL A 119 -10.48 18.04 -9.05
N ASN A 120 -11.24 17.17 -9.72
CA ASN A 120 -11.04 16.75 -11.12
C ASN A 120 -9.66 16.12 -11.40
N MET A 121 -9.05 15.49 -10.40
CA MET A 121 -7.79 14.75 -10.57
C MET A 121 -8.11 13.31 -10.99
N ARG A 122 -7.65 12.91 -12.18
CA ARG A 122 -7.75 11.53 -12.65
C ARG A 122 -6.67 10.68 -11.99
N VAL A 123 -7.08 9.63 -11.29
CA VAL A 123 -6.17 8.60 -10.75
C VAL A 123 -6.10 7.45 -11.75
N ASP A 124 -4.88 7.06 -12.14
CA ASP A 124 -4.65 6.00 -13.13
C ASP A 124 -4.40 4.63 -12.48
N ALA A 125 -3.82 4.61 -11.27
CA ALA A 125 -3.58 3.38 -10.53
C ALA A 125 -3.63 3.58 -9.01
N LEU A 126 -3.91 2.49 -8.30
CA LEU A 126 -3.89 2.41 -6.85
C LEU A 126 -2.94 1.29 -6.43
N THR A 127 -2.08 1.58 -5.46
CA THR A 127 -1.18 0.60 -4.84
C THR A 127 -1.32 0.60 -3.32
N LEU A 128 -0.71 -0.37 -2.64
CA LEU A 128 -0.58 -0.34 -1.19
C LEU A 128 0.67 0.45 -0.81
N SER A 129 0.59 1.27 0.22
CA SER A 129 1.73 2.04 0.75
C SER A 129 2.96 1.16 1.02
N PRO A 130 2.87 -0.02 1.68
CA PRO A 130 4.03 -0.90 1.84
C PRO A 130 4.63 -1.39 0.52
N ILE A 131 3.79 -1.58 -0.51
CA ILE A 131 4.27 -2.01 -1.84
C ILE A 131 4.92 -0.84 -2.58
N ALA A 132 4.42 0.39 -2.42
CA ALA A 132 5.08 1.59 -2.95
C ALA A 132 6.47 1.78 -2.34
N VAL A 133 6.60 1.58 -1.03
CA VAL A 133 7.88 1.61 -0.30
C VAL A 133 8.81 0.51 -0.81
N PHE A 134 8.32 -0.73 -0.93
CA PHE A 134 9.09 -1.83 -1.51
C PHE A 134 9.60 -1.50 -2.92
N ASN A 135 8.72 -1.02 -3.81
CA ASN A 135 9.10 -0.66 -5.18
C ASN A 135 10.14 0.46 -5.22
N ALA A 136 10.03 1.45 -4.33
CA ALA A 136 11.01 2.53 -4.23
C ALA A 136 12.40 2.00 -3.84
N PHE A 137 12.46 1.09 -2.87
CA PHE A 137 13.73 0.49 -2.45
C PHE A 137 14.33 -0.43 -3.52
N VAL A 138 13.53 -1.29 -4.14
CA VAL A 138 13.99 -2.15 -5.24
C VAL A 138 14.56 -1.31 -6.39
N TYR A 139 13.95 -0.16 -6.68
CA TYR A 139 14.46 0.78 -7.68
C TYR A 139 15.78 1.41 -7.25
N ASP A 140 15.88 1.87 -6.00
CA ASP A 140 17.08 2.56 -5.48
C ASP A 140 18.30 1.64 -5.34
N THR A 141 18.08 0.35 -5.03
CA THR A 141 19.13 -0.66 -4.88
C THR A 141 19.31 -1.53 -6.13
N ALA A 142 18.75 -1.16 -7.27
CA ALA A 142 18.75 -2.02 -8.47
C ALA A 142 20.18 -2.33 -8.97
N ASP A 143 21.10 -1.37 -8.83
CA ASP A 143 22.49 -1.51 -9.26
C ASP A 143 23.39 -2.19 -8.20
N ASP A 144 22.97 -2.21 -6.94
CA ASP A 144 23.70 -2.75 -5.79
C ASP A 144 22.71 -3.40 -4.80
N PRO A 145 22.15 -4.57 -5.15
CA PRO A 145 21.17 -5.24 -4.31
C PRO A 145 21.83 -5.71 -3.00
N PRO A 146 21.14 -5.62 -1.86
CA PRO A 146 21.67 -6.09 -0.57
C PRO A 146 22.04 -7.58 -0.61
N ASP A 147 23.22 -7.93 -0.09
CA ASP A 147 23.68 -9.32 0.04
C ASP A 147 22.87 -10.14 1.08
N GLU A 148 22.22 -9.46 2.02
CA GLU A 148 21.44 -10.05 3.10
C GLU A 148 19.98 -9.58 3.04
N GLY A 149 19.09 -10.34 3.69
CA GLY A 149 17.69 -9.94 3.86
C GLY A 149 17.55 -8.57 4.53
N VAL A 150 16.67 -7.73 4.00
CA VAL A 150 16.43 -6.37 4.50
C VAL A 150 15.05 -6.23 5.10
N ILE A 151 14.98 -5.55 6.24
CA ILE A 151 13.72 -5.15 6.87
C ILE A 151 13.54 -3.65 6.71
N TYR A 152 12.49 -3.27 5.98
CA TYR A 152 12.03 -1.89 5.88
C TYR A 152 10.88 -1.66 6.87
N MET A 153 10.95 -0.54 7.60
CA MET A 153 9.90 -0.11 8.51
C MET A 153 9.45 1.30 8.13
N ASP A 154 8.22 1.42 7.64
CA ASP A 154 7.56 2.71 7.42
C ASP A 154 6.68 3.04 8.64
N ILE A 155 7.17 3.94 9.49
CA ILE A 155 6.52 4.33 10.74
C ILE A 155 5.64 5.56 10.46
N GLY A 156 4.36 5.31 10.22
CA GLY A 156 3.37 6.35 9.98
C GLY A 156 2.75 6.92 11.26
N THR A 157 1.74 7.78 11.07
CA THR A 157 1.01 8.43 12.17
C THR A 157 0.21 7.44 13.01
N THR A 158 -0.50 6.50 12.37
CA THR A 158 -1.44 5.58 13.04
C THR A 158 -1.08 4.10 12.89
N SER A 159 -0.20 3.76 11.96
CA SER A 159 0.27 2.40 11.73
C SER A 159 1.72 2.38 11.28
N THR A 160 2.37 1.24 11.47
CA THR A 160 3.72 0.96 10.99
C THR A 160 3.65 -0.21 10.03
N ASP A 161 4.15 -0.02 8.82
CA ASP A 161 4.30 -1.09 7.85
C ASP A 161 5.70 -1.72 8.00
N VAL A 162 5.75 -3.04 8.19
CA VAL A 162 6.98 -3.83 8.25
C VAL A 162 7.04 -4.67 6.98
N ILE A 163 8.11 -4.49 6.20
CA ILE A 163 8.35 -5.17 4.93
C ILE A 163 9.68 -5.90 5.08
N ILE A 164 9.66 -7.21 4.92
CA ILE A 164 10.85 -8.06 4.96
C ILE A 164 11.07 -8.54 3.54
N VAL A 165 12.28 -8.30 3.02
CA VAL A 165 12.70 -8.71 1.69
C VAL A 165 13.89 -9.64 1.85
N GLU A 166 13.74 -10.86 1.38
CA GLU A 166 14.81 -11.87 1.35
C GLU A 166 14.91 -12.42 -0.06
N ASP A 167 15.94 -13.21 -0.29
CA ASP A 167 16.14 -13.93 -1.54
C ASP A 167 14.90 -14.76 -1.88
N GLY A 168 14.13 -14.27 -2.86
CA GLY A 168 12.99 -14.95 -3.46
C GLY A 168 11.65 -14.74 -2.78
N GLY A 169 11.56 -13.83 -1.80
CA GLY A 169 10.31 -13.58 -1.10
C GLY A 169 10.18 -12.18 -0.54
N ILE A 170 8.93 -11.76 -0.39
CA ILE A 170 8.54 -10.55 0.32
C ILE A 170 7.51 -10.94 1.36
N TRP A 171 7.67 -10.42 2.57
CA TRP A 171 6.67 -10.51 3.62
C TRP A 171 6.29 -9.12 4.07
N LEU A 172 5.00 -8.88 4.26
CA LEU A 172 4.51 -7.58 4.71
C LEU A 172 3.50 -7.74 5.83
N ARG A 173 3.59 -6.84 6.81
CA ARG A 173 2.63 -6.75 7.91
C ARG A 173 2.49 -5.31 8.38
N THR A 174 1.24 -4.87 8.48
CA THR A 174 0.92 -3.59 9.10
C THR A 174 0.61 -3.79 10.59
N LEU A 175 1.29 -3.05 11.44
CA LEU A 175 1.06 -2.99 12.88
C LEU A 175 0.20 -1.76 13.21
N PRO A 176 -0.84 -1.88 14.08
CA PRO A 176 -1.68 -0.75 14.49
C PRO A 176 -0.97 0.09 15.57
N LEU A 177 0.27 0.48 15.30
CA LEU A 177 1.13 1.28 16.15
C LEU A 177 1.79 2.35 15.29
N GLY A 178 1.70 3.60 15.66
CA GLY A 178 2.31 4.71 14.94
C GLY A 178 2.70 5.86 15.86
N GLY A 179 3.17 6.96 15.28
CA GLY A 179 3.61 8.15 16.03
C GLY A 179 2.56 8.68 17.02
N ASN A 180 1.27 8.60 16.68
CA ASN A 180 0.20 9.07 17.55
C ASN A 180 0.14 8.32 18.89
N THR A 181 0.48 7.03 18.91
CA THR A 181 0.52 6.25 20.17
C THR A 181 1.57 6.80 21.14
N PHE A 182 2.71 7.26 20.62
CA PHE A 182 3.74 7.92 21.44
C PHE A 182 3.28 9.29 21.92
N THR A 183 2.67 10.09 21.05
CA THR A 183 2.10 11.39 21.41
C THR A 183 1.06 11.26 22.53
N GLU A 184 0.14 10.31 22.42
CA GLU A 184 -0.86 10.02 23.46
C GLU A 184 -0.23 9.59 24.78
N ALA A 185 0.81 8.75 24.74
CA ALA A 185 1.53 8.32 25.93
C ALA A 185 2.22 9.50 26.65
N LEU A 186 2.85 10.42 25.89
CA LEU A 186 3.44 11.64 26.44
C LEU A 186 2.38 12.56 27.06
N VAL A 187 1.28 12.82 26.35
CA VAL A 187 0.17 13.64 26.87
C VAL A 187 -0.40 13.05 28.16
N LYS A 188 -0.50 11.72 28.26
CA LYS A 188 -0.98 11.05 29.48
C LYS A 188 0.02 11.12 30.64
N ALA A 189 1.32 11.02 30.35
CA ALA A 189 2.37 11.02 31.37
C ALA A 189 2.64 12.41 31.96
N PHE A 190 2.41 13.48 31.19
CA PHE A 190 2.66 14.87 31.58
C PHE A 190 1.38 15.70 31.77
N LYS A 191 0.23 15.03 31.94
CA LYS A 191 -1.03 15.63 32.40
C LYS A 191 -1.17 15.57 33.92
#